data_AF-A0A5E4AT29-F1
#
_entry.id   AF-A0A5E4AT29-F1
#
_cell.length_a   1.000
_cell.length_b   1.000
_cell.length_c   1.000
_cell.angle_alpha   90.00
_cell.angle_beta   90.00
_cell.angle_gamma   90.00
#
_symmetry.space_group_name_H-M   'P 1'
#
loop_
_entity.id
_entity.type
_entity.pdbx_description
1 polymer ?
#
loop_
_entity_poly.entity_id
_entity_poly.type
_entity_poly.pdbx_seq_one_letter_code
_entity_poly.pdbx_strand_id
1 'polypeptide(L)'
;MLHRLGWLLFYSLMVLLLSCLLFLKEVPLAGDLKTHQSFWEPSGAHHSQCLPNRTVANTSLSLPGRHRLFLTYRHCRNFSILLEPSGCAKDTFLLLAIKSQPGHVEQRAAIRSTWGRAGSWVRDRQLKLVFLLGVAGPTPPAQLLAYESGEFDDILQWDFVEDFFNLTLKELHL
;
A
#
# COMPACT_ATOMS: atom_id res chain seq x y z
N MET A 1 44.67 -2.71 45.35
CA MET A 1 44.07 -3.32 44.14
C MET A 1 42.56 -3.09 44.00
N LEU A 2 41.80 -2.98 45.09
CA LEU A 2 40.34 -2.74 45.06
C LEU A 2 39.89 -1.47 44.29
N HIS A 3 40.63 -0.37 44.42
CA HIS A 3 40.25 0.92 43.82
C HIS A 3 40.30 0.91 42.28
N ARG A 4 41.25 0.16 41.69
CA ARG A 4 41.36 0.04 40.23
C ARG A 4 40.25 -0.84 39.66
N LEU A 5 39.83 -1.87 40.39
CA LEU A 5 38.69 -2.71 40.03
C LEU A 5 37.36 -1.93 40.11
N GLY A 6 37.22 -1.06 41.12
CA GLY A 6 36.06 -0.17 41.25
C GLY A 6 35.91 0.79 40.06
N TRP A 7 37.01 1.35 39.55
CA TRP A 7 36.97 2.19 38.34
C TRP A 7 36.60 1.41 37.09
N LEU A 8 37.13 0.20 36.91
CA LEU A 8 36.78 -0.64 35.76
C LEU A 8 35.29 -1.02 35.73
N LEU A 9 34.72 -1.36 36.90
CA LEU A 9 33.29 -1.62 37.03
C LEU A 9 32.44 -0.38 36.73
N PHE A 10 32.89 0.80 37.20
CA PHE A 10 32.22 2.06 36.92
C PHE A 10 32.22 2.40 35.42
N TYR A 11 33.37 2.29 34.74
CA TYR A 11 33.46 2.53 33.30
C TYR A 11 32.61 1.53 32.50
N SER A 12 32.61 0.25 32.88
CA SER A 12 31.77 -0.76 32.23
C SER A 12 30.28 -0.43 32.35
N LEU A 13 29.83 0.00 33.54
CA LEU A 13 28.43 0.39 33.77
C LEU A 13 28.04 1.62 32.96
N MET A 14 28.94 2.61 32.87
CA MET A 14 28.71 3.84 32.10
C MET A 14 28.63 3.56 30.59
N VAL A 15 29.46 2.65 30.06
CA VAL A 15 29.40 2.23 28.65
C VAL A 15 28.11 1.47 28.36
N LEU A 16 27.69 0.57 29.25
CA LEU A 16 26.40 -0.13 29.15
C LEU A 16 25.22 0.85 29.17
N LEU A 17 25.23 1.83 30.08
CA LEU A 17 24.22 2.89 30.13
C LEU A 17 24.20 3.74 28.86
N LEU A 18 25.35 4.17 28.35
CA LEU A 18 25.43 4.96 27.12
C LEU A 18 24.91 4.15 25.91
N SER A 19 25.31 2.88 25.80
CA SER A 19 24.85 2.00 24.73
C SER A 19 23.34 1.75 24.82
N CYS A 20 22.79 1.54 26.03
CA CYS A 20 21.36 1.42 26.26
C CYS A 20 20.60 2.70 25.87
N LEU A 21 21.12 3.88 26.22
CA LEU A 21 20.54 5.17 25.84
C LEU A 21 20.57 5.40 24.33
N LEU A 22 21.63 4.97 23.65
CA LEU A 22 21.71 5.01 22.19
C LEU A 22 20.72 4.04 21.55
N PHE A 23 20.58 2.82 22.07
CA PHE A 23 19.58 1.86 21.60
C PHE A 23 18.14 2.34 21.85
N LEU A 24 17.86 2.97 22.99
CA LEU A 24 16.55 3.57 23.29
C LEU A 24 16.24 4.79 22.41
N LYS A 25 17.26 5.48 21.89
CA LYS A 25 17.10 6.60 20.95
C LYS A 25 16.81 6.12 19.52
N GLU A 26 17.27 4.93 19.15
CA GLU A 26 16.99 4.28 17.85
C GLU A 26 15.64 3.54 17.81
N VAL A 27 15.00 3.30 18.96
CA VAL A 27 13.60 2.90 19.00
C VAL A 27 12.75 4.18 18.93
N PRO A 28 11.92 4.37 17.88
CA PRO A 28 11.02 5.51 17.84
C PRO A 28 10.16 5.51 19.09
N LEU A 29 10.25 6.61 19.86
CA LEU A 29 9.37 6.88 20.99
C LEU A 29 7.93 6.70 20.49
N ALA A 30 7.22 5.72 21.06
CA ALA A 30 5.84 5.42 20.76
C ALA A 30 5.07 6.73 20.61
N GLY A 31 4.64 7.00 19.38
CA GLY A 31 3.89 8.18 19.03
C GLY A 31 2.66 8.26 19.93
N ASP A 32 2.53 9.43 20.54
CA ASP A 32 1.33 10.03 21.13
C ASP A 32 0.04 9.26 20.79
N LEU A 33 -0.58 8.68 21.82
CA LEU A 33 -1.87 8.00 21.73
C LEU A 33 -2.97 9.05 21.50
N LYS A 34 -2.94 9.71 20.34
CA LYS A 34 -4.11 10.40 19.81
C LYS A 34 -5.09 9.31 19.45
N THR A 35 -6.16 9.27 20.22
CA THR A 35 -7.39 8.50 20.05
C THR A 35 -7.64 8.20 18.57
N HIS A 36 -7.10 7.09 18.09
CA HIS A 36 -7.38 6.62 16.75
C HIS A 36 -8.81 6.10 16.83
N GLN A 37 -9.74 6.94 16.37
CA GLN A 37 -11.07 6.52 15.97
C GLN A 37 -10.98 5.12 15.36
N SER A 38 -11.82 4.23 15.84
CA SER A 38 -11.93 2.84 15.40
C SER A 38 -11.68 2.72 13.90
N PHE A 39 -10.45 2.30 13.56
CA PHE A 39 -9.98 2.06 12.20
C PHE A 39 -10.76 0.93 11.50
N TRP A 40 -11.54 0.18 12.29
CA TRP A 40 -12.31 -0.99 11.90
C TRP A 40 -13.79 -0.76 12.12
N GLU A 41 -14.34 0.20 11.40
CA GLU A 41 -15.70 0.10 10.94
C GLU A 41 -15.66 0.52 9.48
N PRO A 42 -15.91 -0.39 8.51
CA PRO A 42 -16.10 0.05 7.14
C PRO A 42 -17.31 0.98 7.17
N SER A 43 -17.06 2.30 7.21
CA SER A 43 -18.05 3.33 6.95
C SER A 43 -18.80 2.87 5.72
N GLY A 44 -20.06 2.47 5.91
CA GLY A 44 -20.78 1.53 5.06
C GLY A 44 -20.31 1.55 3.62
N ALA A 45 -19.63 0.48 3.20
CA ALA A 45 -19.21 0.29 1.83
C ALA A 45 -20.46 0.39 0.95
N HIS A 46 -20.71 1.59 0.41
CA HIS A 46 -21.60 1.80 -0.71
C HIS A 46 -20.95 1.05 -1.86
N HIS A 47 -21.18 -0.26 -1.90
CA HIS A 47 -21.07 -1.05 -3.12
C HIS A 47 -21.83 -0.23 -4.14
N SER A 48 -21.11 0.40 -5.06
CA SER A 48 -21.70 0.89 -6.29
C SER A 48 -22.19 -0.37 -6.99
N GLN A 49 -23.41 -0.81 -6.65
CA GLN A 49 -23.98 -2.06 -7.12
C GLN A 49 -24.29 -1.88 -8.60
N CYS A 50 -23.24 -1.99 -9.41
CA CYS A 50 -23.38 -1.93 -10.83
C CYS A 50 -24.21 -3.13 -11.26
N LEU A 51 -25.34 -2.84 -11.90
CA LEU A 51 -26.27 -3.88 -12.29
C LEU A 51 -25.76 -4.64 -13.51
N PRO A 52 -25.97 -5.97 -13.57
CA PRO A 52 -25.56 -6.77 -14.72
C PRO A 52 -26.39 -6.44 -15.95
N ASN A 53 -25.76 -6.45 -17.12
CA ASN A 53 -26.49 -6.42 -18.38
C ASN A 53 -27.10 -7.81 -18.66
N ARG A 54 -28.38 -7.99 -18.33
CA ARG A 54 -29.09 -9.28 -18.45
C ARG A 54 -29.14 -9.80 -19.88
N THR A 55 -29.30 -8.94 -20.87
CA THR A 55 -29.32 -9.35 -22.28
C THR A 55 -28.00 -9.98 -22.66
N VAL A 56 -26.88 -9.33 -22.33
CA VAL A 56 -25.54 -9.87 -22.59
C VAL A 56 -25.27 -11.12 -21.76
N ALA A 57 -25.68 -11.15 -20.48
CA ALA A 57 -25.50 -12.32 -19.62
C ALA A 57 -26.21 -13.58 -20.13
N ASN A 58 -27.35 -13.41 -20.80
CA ASN A 58 -28.13 -14.50 -21.38
C ASN A 58 -27.56 -14.95 -22.73
N THR A 59 -27.10 -14.03 -23.59
CA THR A 59 -26.51 -14.38 -24.89
C THR A 59 -25.11 -14.97 -24.79
N SER A 60 -24.41 -14.75 -23.66
CA SER A 60 -23.04 -15.23 -23.42
C SER A 60 -22.95 -16.53 -22.61
N LEU A 61 -24.05 -17.29 -22.49
CA LEU A 61 -24.11 -18.55 -21.72
C LEU A 61 -23.11 -19.62 -22.18
N SER A 62 -22.76 -19.64 -23.46
CA SER A 62 -21.81 -20.59 -24.04
C SER A 62 -20.34 -20.27 -23.74
N LEU A 63 -20.04 -19.08 -23.21
CA LEU A 63 -18.68 -18.64 -22.93
C LEU A 63 -18.20 -19.12 -21.55
N PRO A 64 -16.88 -19.30 -21.37
CA PRO A 64 -16.31 -19.58 -20.06
C PRO A 64 -16.63 -18.45 -19.06
N GLY A 65 -16.77 -18.81 -17.78
CA GLY A 65 -17.28 -17.93 -16.72
C GLY A 65 -16.64 -16.54 -16.68
N ARG A 66 -15.31 -16.45 -16.77
CA ARG A 66 -14.59 -15.16 -16.76
C ARG A 66 -14.92 -14.23 -17.93
N HIS A 67 -15.10 -14.78 -19.13
CA HIS A 67 -15.46 -14.00 -20.32
C HIS A 67 -16.92 -13.52 -20.22
N ARG A 68 -17.81 -14.41 -19.77
CA ARG A 68 -19.21 -14.08 -19.52
C ARG A 68 -19.34 -12.97 -18.46
N LEU A 69 -18.59 -13.07 -17.37
CA LEU A 69 -18.55 -12.05 -16.31
C LEU A 69 -18.07 -10.70 -16.87
N PHE A 70 -16.94 -10.69 -17.57
CA PHE A 70 -16.42 -9.47 -18.21
C PHE A 70 -17.46 -8.81 -19.12
N LEU A 71 -18.08 -9.56 -20.04
CA LEU A 71 -19.08 -9.02 -20.96
C LEU A 71 -20.33 -8.50 -20.23
N THR A 72 -20.74 -9.16 -19.16
CA THR A 72 -21.92 -8.78 -18.36
C THR A 72 -21.74 -7.45 -17.64
N TYR A 73 -20.51 -7.13 -17.22
CA TYR A 73 -20.19 -5.97 -16.38
C TYR A 73 -19.25 -4.94 -17.05
N ARG A 74 -18.90 -5.08 -18.33
CA ARG A 74 -17.98 -4.17 -19.05
C ARG A 74 -18.37 -2.68 -19.05
N HIS A 75 -19.64 -2.38 -18.79
CA HIS A 75 -20.16 -1.00 -18.68
C HIS A 75 -19.93 -0.40 -17.28
N CYS A 76 -19.65 -1.22 -16.28
CA CYS A 76 -19.33 -0.80 -14.93
C CYS A 76 -17.91 -0.25 -14.88
N ARG A 77 -17.79 1.06 -14.71
CA ARG A 77 -16.51 1.77 -14.77
C ARG A 77 -16.35 2.83 -13.69
N ASN A 78 -17.25 2.88 -12.71
CA ASN A 78 -17.15 3.84 -11.63
C ASN A 78 -17.01 3.05 -10.33
N PHE A 79 -15.81 3.07 -9.77
CA PHE A 79 -15.45 2.35 -8.55
C PHE A 79 -14.87 3.35 -7.57
N SER A 80 -15.26 3.24 -6.30
CA SER A 80 -14.73 4.08 -5.22
C SER A 80 -13.26 3.78 -4.97
N ILE A 81 -12.51 4.80 -4.56
CA ILE A 81 -11.15 4.64 -4.04
C ILE A 81 -11.25 4.17 -2.58
N LEU A 82 -10.48 3.14 -2.24
CA LEU A 82 -10.38 2.55 -0.91
C LEU A 82 -9.13 3.01 -0.15
N LEU A 83 -8.01 3.10 -0.86
CA LEU A 83 -6.73 3.62 -0.36
C LEU A 83 -6.24 4.66 -1.35
N GLU A 84 -5.91 5.84 -0.87
CA GLU A 84 -5.47 6.97 -1.68
C GLU A 84 -4.14 7.51 -1.13
N PRO A 85 -3.07 7.52 -1.94
CA PRO A 85 -1.80 8.10 -1.52
C PRO A 85 -1.87 9.62 -1.62
N SER A 86 -0.94 10.32 -0.97
CA SER A 86 -0.78 11.75 -1.20
C SER A 86 -0.58 12.06 -2.69
N GLY A 87 -1.22 13.16 -3.13
CA GLY A 87 -1.12 13.64 -4.51
C GLY A 87 0.31 14.03 -4.90
N CYS A 88 0.52 14.22 -6.20
CA CYS A 88 1.82 14.68 -6.70
C CYS A 88 2.16 16.09 -6.19
N ALA A 89 3.41 16.29 -5.75
CA ALA A 89 3.93 17.63 -5.48
C ALA A 89 3.96 18.47 -6.77
N LYS A 90 3.92 19.80 -6.65
CA LYS A 90 3.88 20.72 -7.81
C LYS A 90 5.08 20.57 -8.76
N ASP A 91 6.21 20.14 -8.22
CA ASP A 91 7.49 19.94 -8.92
C ASP A 91 7.75 18.46 -9.28
N THR A 92 6.74 17.59 -9.19
CA THR A 92 6.83 16.20 -9.65
C THR A 92 7.16 16.17 -11.14
N PHE A 93 8.31 15.62 -11.48
CA PHE A 93 8.76 15.49 -12.87
C PHE A 93 8.28 14.18 -13.50
N LEU A 94 8.26 13.10 -12.73
CA LEU A 94 7.91 11.77 -13.21
C LEU A 94 7.00 11.05 -12.20
N LEU A 95 5.88 10.54 -12.69
CA LEU A 95 5.00 9.61 -11.98
C LEU A 95 5.26 8.20 -12.50
N LEU A 96 5.70 7.31 -11.62
CA LEU A 96 5.78 5.88 -11.87
C LEU A 96 4.48 5.22 -11.36
N ALA A 97 3.53 5.00 -12.26
CA ALA A 97 2.28 4.32 -11.95
C ALA A 97 2.37 2.83 -12.34
N ILE A 98 2.50 1.94 -11.35
CA ILE A 98 2.82 0.52 -11.55
C ILE A 98 1.61 -0.35 -11.21
N LYS A 99 1.09 -1.09 -12.19
CA LYS A 99 0.03 -2.09 -11.96
C LYS A 99 0.57 -3.23 -11.10
N SER A 100 -0.02 -3.42 -9.92
CA SER A 100 0.34 -4.47 -8.97
C SER A 100 -0.90 -5.24 -8.51
N GLN A 101 -0.77 -6.19 -7.58
CA GLN A 101 -1.90 -6.89 -6.96
C GLN A 101 -1.68 -6.92 -5.45
N PRO A 102 -2.72 -6.94 -4.60
CA PRO A 102 -2.55 -6.98 -3.14
C PRO A 102 -1.49 -7.98 -2.65
N GLY A 103 -1.46 -9.20 -3.20
CA GLY A 103 -0.49 -10.25 -2.83
C GLY A 103 0.96 -10.06 -3.29
N HIS A 104 1.24 -9.07 -4.13
CA HIS A 104 2.59 -8.81 -4.65
C HIS A 104 3.44 -7.88 -3.75
N VAL A 105 3.39 -8.11 -2.43
CA VAL A 105 4.09 -7.27 -1.44
C VAL A 105 5.60 -7.27 -1.69
N GLU A 106 6.20 -8.45 -1.87
CA GLU A 106 7.64 -8.60 -2.11
C GLU A 106 8.09 -7.93 -3.42
N GLN A 107 7.29 -8.00 -4.48
CA GLN A 107 7.59 -7.33 -5.74
C GLN A 107 7.56 -5.82 -5.58
N ARG A 108 6.58 -5.27 -4.84
CA ARG A 108 6.55 -3.84 -4.52
C ARG A 108 7.78 -3.43 -3.70
N ALA A 109 8.14 -4.20 -2.67
CA ALA A 109 9.35 -3.96 -1.88
C ALA A 109 10.64 -3.98 -2.72
N ALA A 110 10.76 -4.93 -3.65
CA ALA A 110 11.88 -4.99 -4.59
C ALA A 110 11.92 -3.75 -5.49
N ILE A 111 10.78 -3.28 -6.01
CA ILE A 111 10.70 -2.07 -6.83
C ILE A 111 11.13 -0.84 -6.01
N ARG A 112 10.60 -0.66 -4.79
CA ARG A 112 10.95 0.44 -3.89
C ARG A 112 12.45 0.49 -3.56
N SER A 113 13.06 -0.67 -3.35
CA SER A 113 14.48 -0.80 -3.02
C SER A 113 15.43 -0.75 -4.23
N THR A 114 14.89 -0.80 -5.44
CA THR A 114 15.67 -0.76 -6.69
C THR A 114 15.31 0.48 -7.53
N TRP A 115 14.74 0.28 -8.72
CA TRP A 115 14.52 1.33 -9.72
C TRP A 115 13.34 2.26 -9.40
N GLY A 116 12.48 1.89 -8.45
CA GLY A 116 11.31 2.69 -8.04
C GLY A 116 11.59 3.65 -6.88
N ARG A 117 12.83 3.77 -6.42
CA ARG A 117 13.19 4.63 -5.28
C ARG A 117 12.78 6.08 -5.55
N ALA A 118 11.70 6.51 -4.88
CA ALA A 118 11.09 7.85 -4.97
C ALA A 118 12.03 9.02 -4.58
N GLY A 119 13.22 8.72 -4.05
CA GLY A 119 14.28 9.68 -3.74
C GLY A 119 15.52 9.61 -4.65
N SER A 120 15.47 8.94 -5.80
CA SER A 120 16.56 8.99 -6.78
C SER A 120 16.44 10.26 -7.63
N TRP A 121 16.96 11.36 -7.09
CA TRP A 121 17.02 12.67 -7.74
C TRP A 121 17.80 12.57 -9.06
N VAL A 122 17.11 12.37 -10.19
CA VAL A 122 17.73 12.59 -11.49
C VAL A 122 17.76 14.10 -11.71
N ARG A 123 18.85 14.74 -11.26
CA ARG A 123 19.10 16.19 -11.44
C ARG A 123 18.07 17.08 -10.72
N ASP A 124 17.87 16.87 -9.42
CA ASP A 124 16.98 17.68 -8.56
C ASP A 124 15.50 17.65 -8.94
N ARG A 125 15.06 16.60 -9.63
CA ARG A 125 13.66 16.41 -10.04
C ARG A 125 12.97 15.37 -9.17
N GLN A 126 11.77 15.69 -8.68
CA GLN A 126 10.96 14.82 -7.85
C GLN A 126 10.35 13.67 -8.66
N LEU A 127 10.35 12.47 -8.07
CA LEU A 127 9.71 11.27 -8.60
C LEU A 127 8.65 10.79 -7.62
N LYS A 128 7.41 10.57 -8.09
CA LYS A 128 6.37 9.90 -7.30
C LYS A 128 6.21 8.47 -7.80
N LEU A 129 6.20 7.51 -6.89
CA LEU A 129 5.83 6.11 -7.17
C LEU A 129 4.42 5.88 -6.65
N VAL A 130 3.59 5.20 -7.44
CA VAL A 130 2.25 4.74 -7.05
C VAL A 130 2.00 3.34 -7.60
N PHE A 131 1.56 2.43 -6.75
CA PHE A 131 1.09 1.10 -7.12
C PHE A 131 -0.42 1.08 -7.27
N LEU A 132 -0.90 0.52 -8.39
CA LEU A 132 -2.31 0.48 -8.77
C LEU A 132 -2.90 -0.90 -8.49
N LEU A 133 -3.88 -0.96 -7.58
CA LEU A 133 -4.45 -2.20 -7.06
C LEU A 133 -5.98 -2.21 -7.18
N GLY A 134 -6.56 -3.39 -7.36
CA GLY A 134 -7.94 -3.70 -7.03
C GLY A 134 -8.03 -4.44 -5.68
N VAL A 135 -9.19 -4.99 -5.39
CA VAL A 135 -9.46 -5.86 -4.24
C VAL A 135 -9.16 -7.31 -4.62
N ALA A 136 -8.32 -7.98 -3.85
CA ALA A 136 -8.04 -9.41 -4.03
C ALA A 136 -8.90 -10.27 -3.07
N GLY A 137 -8.77 -11.58 -3.21
CA GLY A 137 -9.35 -12.54 -2.28
C GLY A 137 -8.81 -12.41 -0.85
N PRO A 138 -9.05 -13.41 0.03
CA PRO A 138 -8.78 -13.30 1.48
C PRO A 138 -7.30 -13.13 1.85
N THR A 139 -6.40 -13.30 0.90
CA THR A 139 -4.95 -13.24 1.09
C THR A 139 -4.30 -12.28 0.08
N PRO A 140 -3.46 -11.33 0.53
CA PRO A 140 -3.15 -11.03 1.93
C PRO A 140 -4.36 -10.35 2.63
N PRO A 141 -4.47 -10.46 3.97
CA PRO A 141 -5.48 -9.74 4.73
C PRO A 141 -5.45 -8.23 4.42
N ALA A 142 -6.63 -7.61 4.32
CA ALA A 142 -6.76 -6.18 4.04
C ALA A 142 -5.98 -5.30 5.03
N GLN A 143 -5.84 -5.77 6.28
CA GLN A 143 -5.01 -5.17 7.33
C GLN A 143 -3.56 -4.94 6.88
N LEU A 144 -2.95 -5.93 6.21
CA LEU A 144 -1.55 -5.85 5.78
C LEU A 144 -1.38 -4.82 4.67
N LEU A 145 -2.32 -4.77 3.73
CA LEU A 145 -2.28 -3.78 2.65
C LEU A 145 -2.50 -2.37 3.18
N ALA A 146 -3.41 -2.20 4.15
CA ALA A 146 -3.64 -0.91 4.79
C ALA A 146 -2.42 -0.44 5.59
N TYR A 147 -1.76 -1.36 6.31
CA TYR A 147 -0.48 -1.07 6.96
C TYR A 147 0.58 -0.64 5.94
N GLU A 148 0.78 -1.41 4.86
CA GLU A 148 1.73 -1.06 3.80
C GLU A 148 1.42 0.32 3.19
N SER A 149 0.15 0.62 2.93
CA SER A 149 -0.27 1.91 2.40
C SER A 149 0.08 3.06 3.34
N GLY A 150 -0.10 2.87 4.65
CA GLY A 150 0.25 3.88 5.66
C GLY A 150 1.76 4.09 5.80
N GLU A 151 2.56 3.03 5.67
CA GLU A 151 4.02 3.11 5.79
C GLU A 151 4.68 3.77 4.57
N PHE A 152 4.18 3.53 3.35
CA PHE A 152 4.86 3.95 2.12
C PHE A 152 4.17 5.07 1.34
N ASP A 153 2.89 5.38 1.59
CA ASP A 153 2.14 6.44 0.91
C ASP A 153 2.20 6.37 -0.63
N ASP A 154 2.20 5.14 -1.15
CA ASP A 154 2.38 4.83 -2.57
C ASP A 154 1.37 3.80 -3.11
N ILE A 155 0.23 3.59 -2.44
CA ILE A 155 -0.80 2.63 -2.86
C ILE A 155 -2.09 3.35 -3.21
N LEU A 156 -2.53 3.19 -4.46
CA LEU A 156 -3.86 3.58 -4.93
C LEU A 156 -4.68 2.32 -5.18
N GLN A 157 -5.75 2.16 -4.41
CA GLN A 157 -6.63 0.99 -4.49
C GLN A 157 -8.06 1.41 -4.82
N TRP A 158 -8.66 0.76 -5.81
CA TRP A 158 -10.09 0.90 -6.12
C TRP A 158 -10.89 -0.33 -5.68
N ASP A 159 -12.19 -0.11 -5.46
CA ASP A 159 -13.16 -1.14 -5.10
C ASP A 159 -13.64 -1.95 -6.32
N PHE A 160 -12.72 -2.55 -7.07
CA PHE A 160 -13.04 -3.56 -8.06
C PHE A 160 -12.18 -4.81 -7.85
N VAL A 161 -12.72 -5.98 -8.21
CA VAL A 161 -12.01 -7.25 -8.08
C VAL A 161 -10.77 -7.26 -8.95
N GLU A 162 -9.62 -7.57 -8.35
CA GLU A 162 -8.36 -7.79 -9.04
C GLU A 162 -8.46 -9.04 -9.93
N ASP A 163 -8.49 -8.82 -11.23
CA ASP A 163 -8.52 -9.88 -12.25
C ASP A 163 -7.84 -9.39 -13.53
N PHE A 164 -7.31 -10.33 -14.32
CA PHE A 164 -6.67 -10.02 -15.60
C PHE A 164 -7.57 -9.20 -16.54
N PHE A 165 -8.87 -9.52 -16.61
CA PHE A 165 -9.84 -8.78 -17.44
C PHE A 165 -10.13 -7.37 -16.91
N ASN A 166 -9.83 -7.11 -15.64
CA ASN A 166 -10.04 -5.82 -14.99
C ASN A 166 -8.78 -4.93 -15.02
N LEU A 167 -7.65 -5.40 -15.59
CA LEU A 167 -6.42 -4.60 -15.69
C LEU A 167 -6.59 -3.29 -16.48
N THR A 168 -7.54 -3.25 -17.43
CA THR A 168 -7.86 -2.02 -18.17
C THR A 168 -8.56 -0.98 -17.29
N LEU A 169 -9.24 -1.39 -16.21
CA LEU A 169 -9.87 -0.44 -15.28
C LEU A 169 -8.82 0.41 -14.57
N LYS A 170 -7.63 -0.13 -14.30
CA LYS A 170 -6.52 0.63 -13.71
C LYS A 170 -6.03 1.76 -14.62
N GLU A 171 -6.10 1.56 -15.93
CA GLU A 171 -5.72 2.58 -16.91
C GLU A 171 -6.74 3.71 -16.98
N LEU A 172 -8.03 3.37 -16.86
CA LEU A 172 -9.11 4.35 -16.97
C LEU A 172 -9.27 5.25 -15.75
N HIS A 173 -8.78 4.82 -14.58
CA HIS A 173 -8.93 5.56 -13.32
C HIS A 173 -7.65 6.24 -12.83
N LEU A 174 -6.50 5.93 -13.43
CA LEU A 174 -5.25 6.65 -13.18
C LEU A 174 -5.32 8.08 -13.74
#